data_AF-A0A519PSM0-F1
#
_entry.id   AF-A0A519PSM0-F1
#
_cell.length_a   1.000
_cell.length_b   1.000
_cell.length_c   1.000
_cell.angle_alpha   90.00
_cell.angle_beta   90.00
_cell.angle_gamma   90.00
#
_symmetry.space_group_name_H-M   'P 1'
#
loop_
_entity.id
_entity.type
_entity.pdbx_description
1 polymer ?
#
loop_
_entity_poly.entity_id
_entity_poly.type
_entity_poly.pdbx_seq_one_letter_code
_entity_poly.pdbx_strand_id
1 'polypeptide(L)'
;DGGLARATFADLCGRPLGPQDYLAIAGRFHTLFIEDIPKLGPANHHEARRFVTLIDALYEAGTRLVALAAAVPEQLYTEGVGAFEFERTVSRLNEMASADWLARERNP
;
A
#
# COMPACT_ATOMS: atom_id res chain seq x y z
N ASP A 1 12.01 -5.62 18.14
CA ASP A 1 12.98 -4.99 17.21
C ASP A 1 12.57 -5.14 15.74
N GLY A 2 11.33 -4.82 15.35
CA GLY A 2 10.98 -4.79 13.93
C GLY A 2 11.48 -3.49 13.29
N GLY A 3 11.87 -3.52 12.02
CA GLY A 3 12.41 -2.34 11.34
C GLY A 3 11.33 -1.34 10.96
N LEU A 4 11.70 -0.06 10.90
CA LEU A 4 10.97 1.00 10.21
C LEU A 4 11.59 1.16 8.81
N ALA A 5 10.77 1.40 7.79
CA ALA A 5 11.24 1.75 6.45
C ALA A 5 10.50 2.97 5.90
N ARG A 6 11.21 3.80 5.14
CA ARG A 6 10.65 4.93 4.39
C ARG A 6 11.05 4.81 2.93
N ALA A 7 10.10 5.02 2.04
CA ALA A 7 10.29 4.98 0.59
C ALA A 7 9.31 5.92 -0.12
N THR A 8 9.63 6.31 -1.35
CA THR A 8 8.65 7.00 -2.21
C THR A 8 7.75 5.98 -2.91
N PHE A 9 6.60 6.43 -3.41
CA PHE A 9 5.76 5.60 -4.28
C PHE A 9 6.52 5.12 -5.52
N ALA A 10 7.41 5.94 -6.09
CA ALA A 10 8.22 5.55 -7.23
C ALA A 10 9.21 4.41 -6.91
N ASP A 11 9.79 4.40 -5.70
CA ASP A 11 10.71 3.34 -5.27
C ASP A 11 10.01 1.96 -5.20
N LEU A 12 8.75 1.94 -4.77
CA LEU A 12 8.01 0.71 -4.53
C LEU A 12 7.14 0.30 -5.72
N CYS A 13 6.49 1.26 -6.37
CA CYS A 13 5.49 1.02 -7.41
C CYS A 13 5.92 1.55 -8.78
N GLY A 14 7.01 2.33 -8.90
CA GLY A 14 7.59 2.74 -10.19
C GLY A 14 8.64 1.77 -10.73
N ARG A 15 9.04 0.77 -9.93
CA ARG A 15 10.05 -0.25 -10.27
C ARG A 15 9.39 -1.61 -10.55
N PRO A 16 10.06 -2.51 -11.29
CA PRO A 16 9.53 -3.85 -11.60
C PRO A 16 9.67 -4.80 -10.40
N LEU A 17 9.09 -4.43 -9.25
CA LEU A 17 8.99 -5.27 -8.07
C LEU A 17 7.78 -6.21 -8.21
N GLY A 18 7.95 -7.45 -7.74
CA GLY A 18 6.93 -8.48 -7.76
C GLY A 18 6.36 -8.78 -6.36
N PRO A 19 5.38 -9.70 -6.26
CA PRO A 19 4.76 -10.07 -5.00
C PRO A 19 5.76 -10.51 -3.92
N GLN A 20 6.82 -11.24 -4.30
CA GLN A 20 7.83 -11.73 -3.35
C GLN A 20 8.64 -10.59 -2.72
N ASP A 21 8.90 -9.52 -3.46
CA ASP A 21 9.59 -8.34 -2.94
C ASP A 21 8.73 -7.64 -1.88
N TYR A 22 7.43 -7.51 -2.13
CA TYR A 22 6.50 -6.89 -1.18
C TYR A 22 6.28 -7.75 0.07
N LEU A 23 6.21 -9.08 -0.07
CA LEU A 23 6.20 -10.00 1.07
C LEU A 23 7.48 -9.88 1.90
N ALA A 24 8.64 -9.77 1.27
CA ALA A 24 9.90 -9.56 1.97
C ALA A 24 9.91 -8.22 2.73
N ILE A 25 9.41 -7.14 2.12
CA ILE A 25 9.27 -5.83 2.77
C ILE A 25 8.33 -5.93 3.98
N ALA A 26 7.13 -6.48 3.80
CA ALA A 26 6.11 -6.62 4.83
C ALA A 26 6.54 -7.54 5.99
N GLY A 27 7.34 -8.58 5.70
CA GLY A 27 7.92 -9.45 6.72
C GLY A 27 9.04 -8.77 7.51
N ARG A 28 9.87 -7.97 6.84
CA ARG A 28 11.06 -7.32 7.41
C ARG A 28 10.74 -6.11 8.28
N PHE A 29 9.75 -5.31 7.88
CA PHE A 29 9.43 -4.02 8.52
C PHE A 29 8.05 -4.07 9.18
N HIS A 30 7.96 -3.64 10.44
CA HIS A 30 6.66 -3.58 11.12
C HIS A 30 5.88 -2.32 10.75
N THR A 31 6.56 -1.29 10.22
CA THR A 31 5.95 -0.04 9.76
C THR A 31 6.65 0.47 8.52
N LEU A 32 5.84 0.80 7.51
CA LEU A 32 6.28 1.38 6.25
C LEU A 32 5.71 2.79 6.12
N PHE A 33 6.58 3.74 5.80
CA PHE A 33 6.24 5.11 5.43
C PHE A 33 6.36 5.23 3.91
N ILE A 34 5.27 5.58 3.23
CA ILE A 34 5.24 5.80 1.78
C ILE A 34 4.90 7.26 1.51
N GLU A 35 5.77 7.93 0.77
CA GLU A 35 5.62 9.33 0.39
C GLU A 35 5.29 9.48 -1.10
N ASP A 36 4.71 10.62 -1.47
CA ASP A 36 4.42 11.00 -2.86
C ASP A 36 3.52 10.03 -3.63
N ILE A 37 2.49 9.45 -2.99
CA ILE A 37 1.49 8.63 -3.70
C ILE A 37 0.65 9.55 -4.59
N PRO A 38 0.75 9.43 -5.93
CA PRO A 38 0.02 10.29 -6.84
C PRO A 38 -1.45 9.86 -6.93
N LYS A 39 -2.29 10.71 -7.55
CA LYS A 39 -3.54 10.20 -8.14
C LYS A 39 -3.17 9.25 -9.29
N LEU A 40 -3.76 8.07 -9.27
CA LEU A 40 -3.59 7.03 -10.26
C LEU A 40 -4.65 7.20 -11.36
N GLY A 41 -4.35 6.68 -12.54
CA GLY A 41 -5.19 6.75 -13.72
C GLY A 41 -4.67 5.80 -14.82
N PRO A 42 -5.28 5.82 -16.02
CA PRO A 42 -4.93 4.91 -17.10
C PRO A 42 -3.43 4.94 -17.48
N ALA A 43 -2.80 6.10 -17.36
CA ALA A 43 -1.39 6.32 -17.70
C ALA A 43 -0.39 5.62 -16.76
N ASN A 44 -0.80 5.26 -15.53
CA ASN A 44 0.06 4.61 -14.53
C ASN A 44 -0.61 3.35 -13.93
N HIS A 45 -1.38 2.63 -14.75
CA HIS A 45 -2.10 1.43 -14.33
C HIS A 45 -1.17 0.28 -13.88
N HIS A 46 0.07 0.24 -14.38
CA HIS A 46 1.07 -0.74 -13.92
C HIS A 46 1.50 -0.45 -12.48
N GLU A 47 1.72 0.82 -12.15
CA GLU A 47 2.02 1.32 -10.81
C GLU A 47 0.82 1.07 -9.88
N ALA A 48 -0.40 1.33 -10.35
CA ALA A 48 -1.62 1.05 -9.59
C ALA A 48 -1.73 -0.44 -9.22
N ARG A 49 -1.47 -1.35 -10.17
CA ARG A 49 -1.48 -2.80 -9.91
C ARG A 49 -0.41 -3.22 -8.90
N ARG A 50 0.78 -2.62 -8.98
CA ARG A 50 1.85 -2.85 -7.99
C ARG A 50 1.46 -2.32 -6.61
N PHE A 51 0.80 -1.17 -6.55
CA PHE A 51 0.29 -0.63 -5.30
C PHE A 51 -0.76 -1.54 -4.66
N VAL A 52 -1.70 -2.09 -5.44
CA VAL A 52 -2.65 -3.11 -4.96
C VAL A 52 -1.91 -4.29 -4.32
N THR A 53 -0.90 -4.82 -5.02
CA THR A 53 -0.13 -5.99 -4.54
C THR A 53 0.65 -5.66 -3.26
N LEU A 54 1.23 -4.46 -3.17
CA LEU A 54 1.89 -3.97 -1.96
C LEU A 54 0.91 -3.86 -0.79
N ILE A 55 -0.25 -3.22 -0.98
CA ILE A 55 -1.25 -3.07 0.09
C ILE A 55 -1.76 -4.43 0.56
N ASP A 56 -1.99 -5.38 -0.35
CA ASP A 56 -2.38 -6.74 0.01
C ASP A 56 -1.33 -7.40 0.92
N ALA A 57 -0.04 -7.34 0.56
CA ALA A 57 1.05 -7.90 1.35
C ALA A 57 1.18 -7.23 2.74
N LEU A 58 1.07 -5.90 2.81
CA LEU A 58 1.14 -5.16 4.07
C LEU A 58 -0.04 -5.50 4.98
N TYR A 59 -1.24 -5.59 4.41
CA TYR A 59 -2.46 -5.93 5.13
C TYR A 59 -2.38 -7.35 5.69
N GLU A 60 -2.01 -8.34 4.88
CA GLU A 60 -1.87 -9.73 5.33
C GLU A 60 -0.82 -9.89 6.44
N ALA A 61 0.28 -9.14 6.36
CA ALA A 61 1.34 -9.16 7.37
C ALA A 61 1.06 -8.29 8.61
N GLY A 62 -0.09 -7.61 8.70
CA GLY A 62 -0.39 -6.67 9.78
C GLY A 62 0.62 -5.52 9.87
N THR A 63 1.23 -5.13 8.75
CA THR A 63 2.22 -4.05 8.69
C THR A 63 1.50 -2.71 8.82
N ARG A 64 2.01 -1.82 9.67
CA ARG A 64 1.46 -0.46 9.78
C ARG A 64 1.91 0.37 8.58
N LEU A 65 0.99 1.15 8.03
CA LEU A 65 1.26 2.03 6.91
C LEU A 65 1.05 3.48 7.34
N VAL A 66 2.00 4.35 7.05
CA VAL A 66 1.84 5.80 7.04
C VAL A 66 2.01 6.26 5.61
N ALA A 67 0.99 6.90 5.04
CA ALA A 67 0.95 7.24 3.62
C ALA A 67 0.73 8.75 3.43
N LEU A 68 1.58 9.39 2.64
CA LEU A 68 1.36 10.74 2.12
C LEU A 68 0.86 10.63 0.67
N ALA A 69 -0.40 10.97 0.48
CA ALA A 69 -1.11 10.76 -0.77
C ALA A 69 -1.77 12.03 -1.29
N ALA A 70 -1.79 12.19 -2.61
CA ALA A 70 -2.43 13.31 -3.30
C ALA A 70 -3.97 13.30 -3.22
N ALA A 71 -4.56 12.24 -2.68
CA ALA A 71 -6.00 12.10 -2.48
C ALA A 71 -6.30 11.10 -1.36
N VAL A 72 -7.54 11.14 -0.86
CA VAL A 72 -8.09 10.08 0.02
C VAL A 72 -8.22 8.76 -0.76
N PRO A 73 -8.25 7.60 -0.08
CA PRO A 73 -8.28 6.28 -0.74
C PRO A 73 -9.31 6.15 -1.86
N GLU A 74 -10.55 6.61 -1.64
CA GLU A 74 -11.66 6.55 -2.61
C GLU A 74 -11.40 7.34 -3.89
N GLN A 75 -10.49 8.31 -3.85
CA GLN A 75 -10.16 9.20 -4.97
C GLN A 75 -8.78 8.91 -5.57
N LEU A 76 -8.08 7.88 -5.08
CA LEU A 76 -6.74 7.55 -5.56
C LEU A 76 -6.74 6.89 -6.92
N TYR A 77 -7.73 6.07 -7.25
CA TYR A 77 -7.83 5.41 -8.55
C TYR A 77 -9.29 5.19 -8.95
N THR A 78 -9.87 6.15 -9.67
CA THR A 78 -11.31 6.16 -9.97
C THR A 78 -11.63 5.69 -11.40
N GLU A 79 -10.64 5.63 -12.29
CA GLU A 79 -10.83 5.28 -13.69
C GLU A 79 -9.60 4.56 -14.26
N GLY A 80 -9.83 3.69 -15.23
CA GLY A 80 -8.79 2.89 -15.87
C GLY A 80 -8.89 1.39 -15.56
N VAL A 81 -7.95 0.63 -16.12
CA VAL A 81 -7.91 -0.83 -15.97
C VAL A 81 -7.62 -1.21 -14.52
N GLY A 82 -8.51 -1.97 -13.90
CA GLY A 82 -8.34 -2.38 -12.50
C GLY A 82 -8.95 -1.42 -11.47
N ALA A 83 -9.61 -0.33 -11.89
CA ALA A 83 -10.19 0.64 -10.95
C ALA A 83 -11.32 0.05 -10.10
N PHE A 84 -12.13 -0.85 -10.67
CA PHE A 84 -13.16 -1.58 -9.91
C PHE A 84 -12.55 -2.51 -8.88
N GLU A 85 -11.51 -3.25 -9.26
CA GLU A 85 -10.77 -4.15 -8.36
C GLU A 85 -10.05 -3.37 -7.25
N PHE A 86 -9.68 -2.11 -7.51
CA PHE A 86 -9.05 -1.21 -6.54
C PHE A 86 -9.97 -0.84 -5.38
N GLU A 87 -11.30 -0.97 -5.51
CA GLU A 87 -12.23 -0.75 -4.39
C GLU A 87 -11.90 -1.65 -3.19
N ARG A 88 -11.41 -2.87 -3.43
CA ARG A 88 -10.92 -3.76 -2.35
C ARG A 88 -9.68 -3.21 -1.66
N THR A 89 -8.81 -2.51 -2.40
CA THR A 89 -7.64 -1.82 -1.84
C THR A 89 -8.07 -0.62 -1.02
N VAL A 90 -9.09 0.13 -1.47
CA VAL A 90 -9.70 1.23 -0.69
C VAL A 90 -10.23 0.75 0.65
N SER A 91 -11.00 -0.35 0.68
CA SER A 91 -11.51 -0.91 1.93
C SER A 91 -10.39 -1.27 2.90
N ARG A 92 -9.31 -1.89 2.40
CA ARG A 92 -8.14 -2.24 3.23
C ARG A 92 -7.43 -1.00 3.76
N LEU A 93 -7.20 0.02 2.93
CA LEU A 93 -6.57 1.27 3.36
C LEU A 93 -7.39 1.94 4.48
N ASN A 94 -8.71 1.96 4.36
CA ASN A 94 -9.59 2.51 5.39
C ASN A 94 -9.55 1.69 6.68
N GLU A 95 -9.55 0.37 6.60
CA GLU A 95 -9.38 -0.49 7.78
C GLU A 95 -8.01 -0.26 8.43
N MET A 96 -6.93 -0.17 7.64
CA MET A 96 -5.58 0.07 8.12
C MET A 96 -5.42 1.43 8.82
N ALA A 97 -6.30 2.40 8.53
CA ALA A 97 -6.36 3.70 9.19
C ALA A 97 -7.19 3.70 10.48
N SER A 98 -7.93 2.61 10.77
CA SER A 98 -8.78 2.53 11.96
C SER A 98 -7.99 2.39 13.26
N ALA A 99 -8.56 2.86 14.37
CA ALA A 99 -7.98 2.70 15.69
C ALA A 99 -7.79 1.22 16.06
N ASP A 100 -8.75 0.37 15.68
CA ASP A 100 -8.70 -1.08 15.91
C ASP A 100 -7.50 -1.70 15.21
N TRP A 101 -7.23 -1.33 13.95
CA TRP A 101 -6.06 -1.80 13.23
C TRP A 101 -4.75 -1.40 13.92
N LEU A 102 -4.64 -0.14 14.33
CA LEU A 102 -3.43 0.39 14.97
C LEU A 102 -3.19 -0.25 16.35
N ALA A 103 -4.25 -0.65 17.04
CA ALA A 103 -4.20 -1.33 18.33
C ALA A 103 -3.86 -2.83 18.24
N ARG A 104 -3.97 -3.45 17.06
CA ARG A 104 -3.66 -4.89 16.89
C ARG A 104 -2.19 -5.18 17.16
N GLU A 105 -1.95 -6.28 17.88
CA GLU A 105 -0.62 -6.88 17.98
C GLU A 105 -0.29 -7.60 16.67
N ARG A 106 0.86 -7.27 16.07
CA ARG A 106 1.37 -7.96 14.90
C ARG A 106 1.93 -9.31 15.36
N ASN A 107 1.37 -10.40 14.86
CA ASN A 107 1.93 -11.73 15.12
C ASN A 107 3.17 -11.91 14.21
N PRO A 108 4.39 -12.02 14.76
CA PRO A 108 5.64 -12.02 13.99
C PRO A 108 5.86 -13.29 13.17
#